data_AF-A0A1F9P6W1-F1
#
_entry.id   AF-A0A1F9P6W1-F1
#
_cell.length_a   1.000
_cell.length_b   1.000
_cell.length_c   1.000
_cell.angle_alpha   90.00
_cell.angle_beta   90.00
_cell.angle_gamma   90.00
#
_symmetry.space_group_name_H-M   'P 1'
#
loop_
_entity.id
_entity.type
_entity.pdbx_description
1 polymer ?
#
loop_
_entity_poly.entity_id
_entity_poly.type
_entity_poly.pdbx_seq_one_letter_code
_entity_poly.pdbx_strand_id
1 'polypeptide(L)'
;MVPRLGQKYEFEAEIISKPIADYQTDEYFELDFPTAPAIMVGEEIVVEGADVAEDKLEAVICRHLGLPEPEPQKKGFLGRIFGK
;
A
#
# COMPACT_ATOMS: atom_id res chain seq x y z
N MET A 1 2.15 -2.72 -6.94
CA MET A 1 1.93 -1.47 -6.19
C MET A 1 3.26 -0.94 -5.63
N VAL A 2 3.79 -1.48 -4.52
CA VAL A 2 4.99 -0.96 -3.83
C VAL A 2 6.23 -0.80 -4.72
N PRO A 3 6.63 -1.78 -5.56
CA PRO A 3 7.81 -1.61 -6.42
C PRO A 3 7.69 -0.45 -7.42
N ARG A 4 6.46 -0.13 -7.88
CA ARG A 4 6.23 0.98 -8.80
C ARG A 4 6.26 2.33 -8.07
N LEU A 5 5.76 2.38 -6.84
CA LEU A 5 5.85 3.58 -6.00
C LEU A 5 7.31 3.90 -5.63
N GLY A 6 8.14 2.88 -5.39
CA GLY A 6 9.58 3.06 -5.15
C GLY A 6 10.40 3.52 -6.37
N GLN A 7 9.83 3.44 -7.59
CA GLN A 7 10.42 4.07 -8.78
C GLN A 7 10.02 5.55 -8.91
N LYS A 8 8.88 5.93 -8.32
CA LYS A 8 8.32 7.28 -8.40
C LYS A 8 8.80 8.18 -7.26
N TYR A 9 8.98 7.60 -6.08
CA TYR A 9 9.42 8.27 -4.87
C TYR A 9 10.65 7.57 -4.32
N GLU A 10 11.56 8.35 -3.75
CA GLU A 10 12.75 7.82 -3.11
C GLU A 10 12.43 7.41 -1.66
N PHE A 11 12.29 6.11 -1.43
CA PHE A 11 12.15 5.52 -0.09
C PHE A 11 12.73 4.11 -0.06
N GLU A 12 13.14 3.66 1.13
CA GLU A 12 13.55 2.27 1.36
C GLU A 12 12.31 1.41 1.61
N ALA A 13 12.26 0.23 0.98
CA ALA A 13 11.13 -0.69 1.09
C ALA A 13 11.62 -2.10 1.39
N GLU A 14 11.13 -2.68 2.47
CA GLU A 14 11.27 -4.10 2.75
C GLU A 14 10.01 -4.84 2.28
N ILE A 15 10.18 -5.88 1.48
CA ILE A 15 9.07 -6.68 0.94
C ILE A 15 9.27 -8.13 1.36
N ILE A 16 8.43 -8.61 2.27
CA ILE A 16 8.41 -10.01 2.71
C ILE A 16 7.22 -10.69 2.05
N SER A 17 7.50 -11.64 1.15
CA SER A 17 6.48 -12.42 0.45
C SER A 17 6.62 -13.89 0.81
N LYS A 18 5.63 -14.41 1.53
CA LYS A 18 5.50 -15.82 1.91
C LYS A 18 4.06 -16.29 1.64
N PRO A 19 3.81 -17.61 1.53
CA PRO A 19 2.47 -18.15 1.51
C PRO A 19 1.65 -17.67 2.71
N ILE A 20 0.34 -17.50 2.54
CA ILE A 20 -0.55 -17.03 3.62
C ILE A 20 -0.51 -17.96 4.85
N ALA A 21 -0.29 -19.26 4.65
CA ALA A 21 -0.17 -20.24 5.73
C ALA A 21 0.99 -19.92 6.69
N ASP A 22 2.09 -19.34 6.21
CA ASP A 22 3.26 -18.97 7.02
C ASP A 22 2.98 -17.76 7.93
N TYR A 23 1.91 -17.01 7.66
CA TYR A 23 1.44 -15.90 8.49
C TYR A 23 0.26 -16.27 9.38
N GLN A 24 -0.27 -17.49 9.23
CA GLN A 24 -1.38 -18.02 10.02
C GLN A 24 -0.87 -19.05 11.03
N THR A 25 0.26 -18.77 11.66
CA THR A 25 0.86 -19.61 12.70
C THR A 25 0.95 -18.85 14.01
N ASP A 26 0.85 -19.56 15.13
CA ASP A 26 0.93 -18.98 16.48
C ASP A 26 2.26 -18.21 16.65
N GLU A 27 3.36 -18.73 16.11
CA GLU A 27 4.67 -18.07 16.18
C GLU A 27 4.70 -16.72 15.46
N TYR A 28 3.94 -16.54 14.36
CA TYR A 28 3.84 -15.25 13.68
C TYR A 28 3.01 -14.26 14.51
N PHE A 29 1.90 -14.72 15.11
CA PHE A 29 1.06 -13.90 15.97
C PHE A 29 1.80 -13.40 17.23
N GLU A 30 2.78 -14.15 17.72
CA GLU A 30 3.64 -13.74 18.84
C GLU A 30 4.64 -12.62 18.48
N LEU A 31 4.84 -12.31 17.20
CA LEU A 31 5.79 -11.27 16.76
C LEU A 31 5.25 -9.84 16.90
N ASP A 32 4.01 -9.66 17.37
CA ASP A 32 3.31 -8.37 17.46
C ASP A 32 3.31 -7.57 16.14
N PHE A 33 3.48 -8.26 15.01
CA PHE A 33 3.33 -7.67 13.68
C PHE A 33 1.86 -7.54 13.28
N PRO A 34 1.50 -6.58 12.42
CA PRO A 34 0.15 -6.46 11.90
C PRO A 34 -0.26 -7.72 11.15
N THR A 35 -1.57 -8.00 11.14
CA THR A 35 -2.10 -9.19 10.47
C THR A 35 -1.80 -9.13 8.97
N ALA A 36 -1.04 -10.10 8.45
CA ALA A 36 -0.76 -10.18 7.02
C ALA A 36 -2.03 -10.56 6.21
N PRO A 37 -2.18 -10.07 4.96
CA PRO A 37 -1.33 -9.09 4.29
C PRO A 37 -1.42 -7.71 4.94
N ALA A 38 -0.29 -7.05 5.10
CA ALA A 38 -0.20 -5.73 5.73
C ALA A 38 0.79 -4.82 5.00
N ILE A 39 0.58 -3.51 5.11
CA ILE A 39 1.53 -2.49 4.67
C ILE A 39 1.69 -1.46 5.79
N MET A 40 2.95 -1.16 6.13
CA MET A 40 3.32 -0.10 7.05
C MET A 40 4.15 0.96 6.32
N VAL A 41 3.98 2.22 6.72
CA VAL A 41 4.82 3.34 6.29
C VAL A 41 5.33 4.05 7.55
N GLY A 42 6.63 3.93 7.81
CA GLY A 42 7.19 4.28 9.12
C GLY A 42 6.54 3.43 10.23
N GLU A 43 5.96 4.10 11.21
CA GLU A 43 5.23 3.45 12.33
C GLU A 43 3.71 3.33 12.07
N GLU A 44 3.21 3.76 10.92
CA GLU A 44 1.78 3.77 10.59
C GLU A 44 1.37 2.49 9.84
N ILE A 45 0.39 1.76 10.39
CA ILE A 45 -0.28 0.65 9.70
C ILE A 45 -1.29 1.22 8.71
N VAL A 46 -1.04 1.05 7.41
CA VAL A 46 -1.90 1.57 6.33
C VAL A 46 -3.05 0.61 6.02
N VAL A 47 -2.78 -0.69 6.09
CA VAL A 47 -3.73 -1.79 5.92
C VAL A 47 -3.20 -3.02 6.65
N GLU A 48 -4.12 -3.82 7.17
CA GLU A 48 -3.89 -5.14 7.76
C GLU A 48 -5.03 -6.08 7.37
N GLY A 49 -4.71 -7.37 7.16
CA GLY A 49 -5.66 -8.42 6.79
C GLY A 49 -6.41 -8.21 5.47
N ALA A 50 -6.04 -7.20 4.67
CA ALA A 50 -6.78 -6.77 3.48
C ALA A 50 -5.87 -6.11 2.44
N ASP A 51 -6.45 -5.85 1.26
CA ASP A 51 -5.79 -5.09 0.20
C ASP A 51 -6.02 -3.58 0.37
N VAL A 52 -5.15 -2.76 -0.23
CA VAL A 52 -5.24 -1.31 -0.21
C VAL A 52 -5.17 -0.72 -1.62
N ALA A 53 -6.00 0.29 -1.86
CA ALA A 53 -5.95 1.04 -3.10
C ALA A 53 -4.62 1.81 -3.20
N GLU A 54 -4.02 1.81 -4.39
CA GLU A 54 -2.69 2.41 -4.57
C GLU A 54 -2.68 3.92 -4.30
N ASP A 55 -3.72 4.64 -4.66
CA ASP A 55 -3.87 6.08 -4.38
C ASP A 55 -3.88 6.36 -2.87
N LYS A 56 -4.52 5.51 -2.08
CA LYS A 56 -4.48 5.59 -0.61
C LYS A 56 -3.07 5.36 -0.08
N LEU A 57 -2.35 4.33 -0.57
CA LEU A 57 -0.99 4.07 -0.14
C LEU A 57 -0.03 5.21 -0.55
N GLU A 58 -0.17 5.71 -1.77
CA GLU A 58 0.63 6.80 -2.31
C GLU A 58 0.44 8.09 -1.52
N ALA A 59 -0.79 8.43 -1.12
CA ALA A 59 -1.05 9.59 -0.26
C ALA A 59 -0.34 9.50 1.08
N VAL A 60 -0.35 8.31 1.72
CA VAL A 60 0.38 8.10 2.98
C VAL A 60 1.89 8.25 2.77
N ILE A 61 2.46 7.68 1.71
CA ILE A 61 3.87 7.83 1.37
C ILE A 61 4.23 9.30 1.16
N CYS A 62 3.47 10.05 0.35
CA CYS A 62 3.70 11.48 0.15
C CYS A 62 3.72 12.25 1.47
N ARG A 63 2.75 11.98 2.36
CA ARG A 63 2.66 12.62 3.68
C ARG A 63 3.91 12.38 4.53
N HIS A 64 4.41 11.13 4.58
CA HIS A 64 5.63 10.79 5.31
C HIS A 64 6.90 11.39 4.70
N LEU A 65 6.92 11.59 3.38
CA LEU A 65 8.01 12.27 2.67
C LEU A 65 7.92 13.80 2.68
N GLY A 66 6.86 14.39 3.28
CA GLY A 66 6.63 15.83 3.25
C GLY A 66 6.27 16.39 1.86
N LEU A 67 5.81 15.52 0.96
CA LEU A 67 5.37 15.85 -0.39
C LEU A 67 3.86 16.14 -0.43
N PRO A 68 3.37 16.92 -1.41
CA PRO A 68 1.93 17.08 -1.61
C PRO A 68 1.28 15.73 -1.94
N GLU A 69 0.09 15.49 -1.36
CA GLU A 69 -0.70 14.31 -1.68
C GLU A 69 -1.10 14.31 -3.17
N PRO A 70 -1.10 13.14 -3.83
CA PRO A 70 -1.48 13.03 -5.23
C PRO A 70 -2.96 13.38 -5.42
N GLU A 71 -3.29 14.01 -6.56
CA GLU A 71 -4.70 14.23 -6.89
C GLU A 71 -5.43 12.88 -7.04
N PRO A 72 -6.61 12.71 -6.43
CA PRO A 72 -7.37 11.49 -6.59
C PRO A 72 -7.69 11.29 -8.07
N GLN A 73 -7.24 10.18 -8.63
CA GLN A 73 -7.49 9.86 -10.03
C GLN A 73 -8.99 9.64 -10.21
N LYS A 74 -9.71 10.69 -10.65
CA LYS A 74 -11.10 10.58 -11.07
C LYS A 74 -11.14 9.61 -12.25
N LYS A 75 -11.46 8.34 -11.99
CA LYS A 75 -11.76 7.35 -13.02
C LYS A 75 -12.83 7.96 -13.93
N GLY A 76 -12.41 8.37 -15.13
CA GLY A 76 -13.21 9.17 -16.02
C GLY A 76 -14.48 8.45 -16.46
N PHE A 77 -15.63 8.86 -15.93
CA PHE A 77 -16.93 8.60 -16.56
C PHE A 77 -17.02 9.23 -17.97
N LEU A 78 -16.09 10.12 -18.33
CA LEU A 78 -15.95 10.74 -19.65
C LEU A 78 -15.38 9.79 -20.73
N GLY A 79 -14.76 8.66 -20.37
CA GLY A 79 -14.24 7.69 -21.34
C GLY A 79 -15.34 6.82 -21.99
N ARG A 80 -16.52 6.72 -21.36
CA ARG A 80 -17.61 5.84 -21.83
C ARG A 80 -18.62 6.53 -22.75
N ILE A 81 -18.57 7.86 -22.87
CA ILE A 81 -19.53 8.65 -23.67
C ILE A 81 -18.91 9.15 -25.00
N PHE A 82 -17.57 9.12 -25.15
CA PHE A 82 -16.87 9.53 -26.37
C PHE A 82 -16.25 8.36 -27.18
N GLY A 83 -16.74 7.14 -26.98
CA GLY A 83 -16.48 6.01 -27.89
C GLY A 83 -17.58 5.93 -28.93
N LYS A 84 -17.34 6.50 -30.11
CA LYS A 84 -18.13 6.23 -31.32
C LYS A 84 -17.88 4.80 -31.80
#